data_AF-A0A9N8Z144-F1
#
_entry.id   AF-A0A9N8Z144-F1
#
_cell.length_a   1.000
_cell.length_b   1.000
_cell.length_c   1.000
_cell.angle_alpha   90.00
_cell.angle_beta   90.00
_cell.angle_gamma   90.00
#
_symmetry.space_group_name_H-M   'P 1'
#
loop_
_entity.id
_entity.type
_entity.pdbx_description
1 polymer ?
#
loop_
_entity_poly.entity_id
_entity_poly.type
_entity_poly.pdbx_seq_one_letter_code
_entity_poly.pdbx_strand_id
1 'polypeptide(L)'
;MIRCLLNIEITEQNTVEKNVVVLKPNREFLMWSPSSSTIERNVRYTTSRNLIDQNSFHIFKQHYLEALNGKGNRDDISKLNRVHNEIVEAWKNADKEVIEEYRNLSQCNYVINFAQDLILRSAQNKINMGS
;
A
#
# COMPACT_ATOMS: atom_id res chain seq x y z
N MET A 1 13.41 -5.40 -18.21
CA MET A 1 12.92 -6.09 -16.99
C MET A 1 12.56 -5.02 -15.97
N ILE A 2 11.40 -5.11 -15.33
CA ILE A 2 11.01 -4.20 -14.23
C ILE A 2 11.68 -4.71 -12.95
N ARG A 3 12.26 -3.82 -12.15
CA ARG A 3 12.80 -4.13 -10.81
C ARG A 3 12.00 -3.35 -9.78
N CYS A 4 11.66 -3.97 -8.66
CA CYS A 4 10.95 -3.31 -7.57
C CYS A 4 11.70 -3.59 -6.26
N LEU A 5 12.22 -2.54 -5.64
CA LEU A 5 13.21 -2.62 -4.57
C LEU A 5 12.76 -1.77 -3.37
N LEU A 6 13.23 -2.11 -2.18
CA LEU A 6 13.08 -1.27 -1.00
C LEU A 6 14.36 -0.46 -0.80
N ASN A 7 14.27 0.86 -0.92
CA ASN A 7 15.32 1.79 -0.58
C ASN A 7 15.17 2.23 0.88
N ILE A 8 16.27 2.21 1.64
CA ILE A 8 16.31 2.58 3.05
C ILE A 8 17.32 3.71 3.18
N GLU A 9 16.84 4.89 3.52
CA GLU A 9 17.66 6.09 3.71
C GLU A 9 17.63 6.49 5.19
N ILE A 10 18.80 6.85 5.73
CA ILE A 10 18.92 7.43 7.06
C ILE A 10 19.03 8.93 6.86
N THR A 11 18.05 9.67 7.38
CA THR A 11 18.05 11.13 7.26
C THR A 11 19.04 11.75 8.26
N GLU A 12 19.35 13.04 8.06
CA GLU A 12 20.18 13.83 8.99
C GLU A 12 19.62 13.87 10.42
N GLN A 13 18.33 13.55 10.60
CA GLN A 13 17.64 13.52 11.89
C GLN A 13 17.65 12.13 12.54
N ASN A 14 18.46 11.18 12.02
CA ASN A 14 18.48 9.77 12.40
C ASN A 14 17.11 9.08 12.27
N THR A 15 16.24 9.58 11.39
CA THR A 15 15.01 8.87 11.04
C THR A 15 15.29 7.94 9.87
N VAL A 16 14.72 6.73 9.93
CA VAL A 16 14.82 5.75 8.85
C VAL A 16 13.64 5.95 7.91
N GLU A 17 13.91 6.44 6.71
CA GLU A 17 12.92 6.54 5.65
C GLU A 17 12.99 5.33 4.73
N LYS A 18 11.86 4.69 4.52
CA LYS A 18 11.70 3.60 3.58
C LYS A 18 10.98 4.12 2.36
N ASN A 19 11.50 3.79 1.18
CA ASN A 19 10.89 4.12 -0.10
C ASN A 19 10.85 2.87 -0.96
N VAL A 20 9.73 2.65 -1.64
CA VAL A 20 9.63 1.62 -2.67
C VAL A 20 10.06 2.26 -3.98
N VAL A 21 11.00 1.63 -4.68
CA VAL A 21 11.53 2.12 -5.97
C VAL A 21 11.21 1.09 -7.05
N VAL A 22 10.47 1.51 -8.08
CA VAL A 22 10.23 0.71 -9.28
C VAL A 22 11.03 1.28 -10.44
N LEU A 23 12.01 0.51 -10.91
CA LEU A 23 12.81 0.82 -12.09
C LEU A 23 12.14 0.21 -13.33
N LYS A 24 11.79 1.06 -14.29
CA LYS A 24 11.14 0.67 -15.54
C LYS A 24 12.19 0.41 -16.64
N PRO A 25 11.86 -0.39 -17.68
CA PRO A 25 12.78 -0.68 -18.78
C PRO A 25 13.25 0.54 -19.57
N ASN A 26 12.46 1.62 -19.58
CA ASN A 26 12.76 2.88 -20.26
C ASN A 26 13.65 3.83 -19.43
N ARG A 27 14.30 3.34 -18.35
CA ARG A 27 15.13 4.12 -17.41
C ARG A 27 14.36 5.17 -16.59
N GLU A 28 13.04 5.17 -16.66
CA GLU A 28 12.22 5.91 -15.71
C GLU A 28 12.11 5.12 -14.41
N PHE A 29 11.88 5.85 -13.32
CA PHE A 29 11.53 5.24 -12.06
C PHE A 29 10.30 5.88 -11.41
N LEU A 30 9.65 5.08 -10.60
CA LEU A 30 8.64 5.53 -9.65
C LEU A 30 9.19 5.28 -8.25
N MET A 31 8.91 6.22 -7.36
CA MET A 31 9.32 6.13 -5.97
C MET A 31 8.20 6.67 -5.10
N TRP A 32 7.94 5.99 -4.00
CA TRP A 32 6.96 6.43 -3.02
C TRP A 32 7.26 5.84 -1.65
N SER A 33 6.76 6.49 -0.60
CA SER A 33 6.84 5.95 0.75
C SER A 33 5.71 4.93 0.96
N PRO A 34 5.99 3.71 1.44
CA PRO A 34 4.96 2.74 1.76
C PRO A 34 4.10 3.17 2.96
N SER A 35 4.56 4.16 3.74
CA SER A 35 3.89 4.73 4.91
C SER A 35 2.88 5.83 4.57
N SER A 36 2.84 6.33 3.33
CA SER A 36 2.12 7.56 3.00
C SER A 36 0.63 7.39 2.67
N SER A 37 0.07 6.17 2.66
CA SER A 37 -1.34 6.02 2.32
C SER A 37 -2.28 6.32 3.48
N THR A 38 -3.37 6.96 3.08
CA THR A 38 -4.61 6.98 3.84
C THR A 38 -5.06 5.53 4.06
N ILE A 39 -5.20 5.13 5.31
CA ILE A 39 -5.74 3.82 5.72
C ILE A 39 -6.99 3.51 4.88
N GLU A 40 -6.94 2.46 4.07
CA GLU A 40 -8.08 2.04 3.25
C GLU A 40 -9.23 1.52 4.12
N ARG A 41 -10.44 2.04 3.89
CA ARG A 41 -11.68 1.56 4.50
C ARG A 41 -12.17 0.22 3.94
N ASN A 42 -11.57 -0.31 2.87
CA ASN A 42 -12.08 -1.46 2.11
C ASN A 42 -11.21 -2.73 2.19
N VAL A 43 -10.15 -2.74 3.02
CA VAL A 43 -9.31 -3.93 3.24
C VAL A 43 -10.14 -4.98 3.99
N ARG A 44 -10.25 -6.20 3.42
CA ARG A 44 -10.98 -7.30 4.07
C ARG A 44 -10.18 -7.83 5.26
N TYR A 45 -10.81 -7.83 6.43
CA TYR A 45 -10.19 -8.18 7.70
C TYR A 45 -9.97 -9.69 7.83
N THR A 46 -8.75 -10.11 8.15
CA THR A 46 -8.44 -11.53 8.34
C THR A 46 -7.00 -11.76 8.82
N THR A 47 -6.80 -12.91 9.46
CA THR A 47 -5.47 -13.49 9.75
C THR A 47 -5.06 -14.53 8.71
N SER A 48 -5.91 -14.82 7.73
CA SER A 48 -5.60 -15.79 6.66
C SER A 48 -4.50 -15.27 5.75
N ARG A 49 -3.42 -16.05 5.61
CA ARG A 49 -2.27 -15.72 4.76
C ARG A 49 -2.68 -15.36 3.32
N ASN A 50 -3.62 -16.09 2.73
CA ASN A 50 -4.07 -15.85 1.36
C ASN A 50 -4.68 -14.46 1.17
N LEU A 51 -5.46 -14.00 2.15
CA LEU A 51 -6.08 -12.69 2.10
C LEU A 51 -5.09 -11.58 2.47
N ILE A 52 -4.12 -11.84 3.35
CA ILE A 52 -3.01 -10.91 3.62
C ILE A 52 -2.25 -10.66 2.31
N ASP A 53 -1.88 -11.71 1.57
CA ASP A 53 -1.18 -11.56 0.29
C ASP A 53 -2.01 -10.78 -0.75
N GLN A 54 -3.33 -11.01 -0.81
CA GLN A 54 -4.23 -10.25 -1.69
C GLN A 54 -4.32 -8.78 -1.29
N ASN A 55 -4.45 -8.50 0.00
CA ASN A 55 -4.52 -7.14 0.53
C ASN A 55 -3.20 -6.40 0.32
N SER A 56 -2.06 -7.06 0.57
CA SER A 56 -0.72 -6.52 0.30
C SER A 56 -0.56 -6.10 -1.16
N PHE A 57 -1.00 -6.96 -2.10
CA PHE A 57 -1.01 -6.61 -3.52
C PHE A 57 -1.95 -5.43 -3.83
N HIS A 58 -3.11 -5.36 -3.17
CA HIS A 58 -4.06 -4.25 -3.37
C HIS A 58 -3.46 -2.91 -2.94
N ILE A 59 -2.86 -2.86 -1.74
CA ILE A 59 -2.19 -1.67 -1.21
C ILE A 59 -1.03 -1.27 -2.12
N PHE A 60 -0.21 -2.24 -2.57
CA PHE A 60 0.87 -1.99 -3.52
C PHE A 60 0.35 -1.38 -4.82
N LYS A 61 -0.70 -1.96 -5.41
CA LYS A 61 -1.33 -1.47 -6.63
C LYS A 61 -1.81 -0.03 -6.46
N GLN A 62 -2.42 0.30 -5.34
CA GLN A 62 -2.90 1.65 -5.08
C GLN A 62 -1.72 2.64 -5.00
N HIS A 63 -0.71 2.38 -4.18
CA HIS A 63 0.44 3.29 -4.07
C HIS A 63 1.13 3.49 -5.42
N TYR A 64 1.24 2.42 -6.22
CA TYR A 64 1.80 2.51 -7.56
C TYR A 64 0.98 3.49 -8.42
N LEU A 65 -0.34 3.35 -8.41
CA LEU A 65 -1.24 4.22 -9.17
C LEU A 65 -1.21 5.66 -8.66
N GLU A 66 -1.08 5.87 -7.35
CA GLU A 66 -0.92 7.20 -6.76
C GLU A 66 0.39 7.85 -7.21
N ALA A 67 1.51 7.12 -7.16
CA ALA A 67 2.81 7.58 -7.65
C ALA A 67 2.79 7.87 -9.16
N LEU A 68 1.98 7.14 -9.92
CA LEU A 68 1.78 7.36 -11.36
C LEU A 68 0.88 8.57 -11.64
N ASN A 69 -0.22 8.72 -10.89
CA ASN A 69 -1.21 9.80 -11.04
C ASN A 69 -0.70 11.15 -10.54
N GLY A 70 0.21 11.17 -9.56
CA GLY A 70 0.93 12.38 -9.16
C GLY A 70 1.73 13.02 -10.31
N LYS A 71 1.94 12.30 -11.41
CA LYS A 71 2.55 12.80 -12.65
C LYS A 71 1.54 13.31 -13.70
N GLY A 72 0.25 13.45 -13.35
CA GLY A 72 -0.74 14.18 -14.16
C GLY A 72 -1.40 13.43 -15.33
N ASN A 73 -1.34 12.10 -15.39
CA ASN A 73 -1.91 11.32 -16.50
C ASN A 73 -3.18 10.58 -16.10
N ARG A 74 -4.34 11.24 -16.27
CA ARG A 74 -5.64 10.54 -16.36
C ARG A 74 -6.02 10.42 -17.84
N ASP A 75 -6.83 9.39 -18.12
CA ASP A 75 -7.61 9.23 -19.35
C ASP A 75 -6.93 8.48 -20.51
N ASP A 76 -6.87 7.14 -20.37
CA ASP A 76 -7.04 6.18 -21.49
C ASP A 76 -7.28 4.75 -20.94
N ILE A 77 -8.34 4.08 -21.38
CA ILE A 77 -8.67 2.69 -20.98
C ILE A 77 -7.61 1.70 -21.50
N SER A 78 -6.99 1.99 -22.64
CA SER A 78 -5.88 1.18 -23.17
C SER A 78 -4.62 1.30 -22.31
N LYS A 79 -4.38 2.47 -21.69
CA LYS A 79 -3.32 2.68 -20.69
C LYS A 79 -3.62 1.91 -19.41
N LEU A 80 -4.88 1.78 -18.99
CA LEU A 80 -5.26 1.05 -17.77
C LEU A 80 -4.83 -0.42 -17.79
N ASN A 81 -5.08 -1.15 -18.89
CA ASN A 81 -4.66 -2.55 -19.01
C ASN A 81 -3.14 -2.70 -19.03
N ARG A 82 -2.45 -1.80 -19.75
CA ARG A 82 -0.98 -1.79 -19.80
C ARG A 82 -0.38 -1.49 -18.42
N VAL A 83 -0.91 -0.51 -17.71
CA VAL A 83 -0.51 -0.15 -16.34
C VAL A 83 -0.79 -1.30 -15.38
N HIS A 84 -1.93 -1.99 -15.52
CA HIS A 84 -2.21 -3.13 -14.67
C HIS A 84 -1.17 -4.26 -14.84
N ASN A 85 -0.82 -4.60 -16.10
CA ASN A 85 0.21 -5.59 -16.37
C ASN A 85 1.58 -5.15 -15.83
N GLU A 86 1.91 -3.87 -15.94
CA GLU A 86 3.14 -3.29 -15.38
C GLU A 86 3.19 -3.42 -13.85
N ILE A 87 2.08 -3.17 -13.16
CA ILE A 87 1.96 -3.35 -11.71
C ILE A 87 2.14 -4.81 -11.31
N VAL A 88 1.49 -5.73 -12.04
CA VAL A 88 1.61 -7.18 -11.79
C VAL A 88 3.05 -7.64 -11.97
N GLU A 89 3.71 -7.20 -13.04
CA GLU A 89 5.13 -7.50 -13.27
C GLU A 89 6.03 -6.87 -12.20
N ALA A 90 5.77 -5.65 -11.78
CA ALA A 90 6.53 -5.01 -10.70
C ALA A 90 6.42 -5.80 -9.39
N TRP A 91 5.21 -6.25 -9.03
CA TRP A 91 4.97 -7.06 -7.83
C TRP A 91 5.64 -8.44 -7.90
N LYS A 92 5.54 -9.12 -9.06
CA LYS A 92 6.18 -10.44 -9.25
C LYS A 92 7.71 -10.36 -9.18
N ASN A 93 8.29 -9.26 -9.65
CA ASN A 93 9.72 -9.00 -9.64
C ASN A 93 10.17 -8.15 -8.43
N ALA A 94 9.32 -8.03 -7.41
CA ALA A 94 9.65 -7.29 -6.20
C ALA A 94 10.58 -8.10 -5.30
N ASP A 95 11.54 -7.41 -4.71
CA ASP A 95 12.39 -7.97 -3.67
C ASP A 95 11.56 -8.38 -2.45
N LYS A 96 12.07 -9.35 -1.69
CA LYS A 96 11.34 -9.94 -0.55
C LYS A 96 10.99 -8.88 0.49
N GLU A 97 11.89 -7.93 0.70
CA GLU A 97 11.77 -6.81 1.62
C GLU A 97 10.57 -5.93 1.26
N VAL A 98 10.29 -5.72 -0.04
CA VAL A 98 9.09 -5.01 -0.48
C VAL A 98 7.85 -5.83 -0.15
N ILE A 99 7.84 -7.12 -0.50
CA ILE A 99 6.70 -8.00 -0.22
C ILE A 99 6.38 -8.05 1.28
N GLU A 100 7.40 -8.15 2.13
CA GLU A 100 7.28 -8.16 3.58
C GLU A 100 6.76 -6.83 4.12
N GLU A 101 7.25 -5.69 3.62
CA GLU A 101 6.75 -4.38 4.03
C GLU A 101 5.23 -4.25 3.75
N TYR A 102 4.76 -4.69 2.58
CA TYR A 102 3.33 -4.65 2.26
C TYR A 102 2.49 -5.69 3.01
N ARG A 103 3.07 -6.82 3.42
CA ARG A 103 2.42 -7.76 4.35
C ARG A 103 2.24 -7.12 5.71
N ASN A 104 3.27 -6.46 6.22
CA ASN A 104 3.22 -5.74 7.49
C ASN A 104 2.19 -4.62 7.44
N LEU A 105 2.14 -3.84 6.35
CA LEU A 105 1.11 -2.82 6.15
C LEU A 105 -0.30 -3.39 6.14
N SER A 106 -0.52 -4.49 5.41
CA SER A 106 -1.83 -5.15 5.40
C SER A 106 -2.26 -5.61 6.79
N GLN A 107 -1.33 -6.07 7.62
CA GLN A 107 -1.61 -6.51 8.99
C GLN A 107 -1.81 -5.31 9.94
N CYS A 108 -1.02 -4.25 9.82
CA CYS A 108 -1.18 -3.04 10.62
C CYS A 108 -2.50 -2.33 10.33
N ASN A 109 -2.91 -2.24 9.05
CA ASN A 109 -4.21 -1.70 8.65
C ASN A 109 -5.39 -2.49 9.26
N TYR A 110 -5.23 -3.80 9.47
CA TYR A 110 -6.21 -4.60 10.20
C TYR A 110 -6.32 -4.17 11.67
N VAL A 111 -5.18 -4.00 12.37
CA VAL A 111 -5.15 -3.66 13.80
C VAL A 111 -5.74 -2.28 14.07
N ILE A 112 -5.38 -1.28 13.26
CA ILE A 112 -5.83 0.11 13.45
C ILE A 112 -7.35 0.22 13.23
N ASN A 113 -7.87 -0.38 12.16
CA ASN A 113 -9.30 -0.33 11.86
C ASN A 113 -10.15 -1.13 12.87
N PHE A 114 -9.65 -2.27 13.36
CA PHE A 114 -10.33 -3.02 14.42
C PHE A 114 -10.46 -2.20 15.72
N ALA A 115 -9.39 -1.49 16.10
CA ALA A 115 -9.43 -0.59 17.25
C ALA A 115 -10.43 0.56 17.04
N GLN A 116 -10.49 1.14 15.84
CA GLN A 116 -11.46 2.18 15.51
C GLN A 116 -12.91 1.68 15.59
N ASP A 117 -13.21 0.48 15.06
CA ASP A 117 -14.57 -0.11 15.15
C ASP A 117 -14.98 -0.36 16.62
N LEU A 118 -14.06 -0.85 17.45
CA LEU A 118 -14.30 -1.02 18.89
C LEU A 118 -14.61 0.31 19.59
N ILE A 119 -13.85 1.36 19.27
CA ILE A 119 -14.06 2.71 19.83
C ILE A 119 -15.44 3.24 19.43
N LEU A 120 -15.82 3.12 18.15
CA LEU A 120 -17.12 3.57 17.65
C LEU A 120 -18.28 2.82 18.31
N ARG A 121 -18.19 1.49 18.44
CA ARG A 121 -19.21 0.69 19.13
C ARG A 121 -19.33 1.05 20.61
N SER A 122 -18.21 1.29 21.29
CA SER A 122 -18.20 1.75 22.68
C SER A 122 -18.87 3.12 22.84
N ALA A 123 -18.61 4.05 21.92
CA ALA A 123 -19.27 5.35 21.90
C ALA A 123 -20.79 5.23 21.67
N GLN A 124 -21.23 4.39 20.73
CA GLN A 124 -22.64 4.14 20.47
C GLN A 124 -23.38 3.58 21.69
N ASN A 125 -22.76 2.63 22.40
CA ASN A 125 -23.33 2.00 23.59
C ASN A 125 -23.43 2.98 24.78
N LYS A 126 -22.49 3.92 24.91
CA LYS A 126 -22.56 4.97 25.94
C LYS A 126 -23.69 5.96 25.68
N ILE A 127 -24.00 6.25 24.41
CA ILE A 127 -25.14 7.12 24.04
C ILE A 127 -26.47 6.44 24.37
N ASN A 128 -26.59 5.14 24.08
CA ASN A 128 -27.83 4.39 24.30
C ASN A 128 -28.13 4.05 25.78
N MET A 129 -27.14 4.07 26.67
CA MET A 129 -27.35 3.85 28.12
C MET A 129 -27.56 5.15 28.93
N GLY A 130 -27.47 6.31 28.28
CA GLY A 130 -27.69 7.63 28.89
C GLY A 130 -29.04 8.28 28.52
N SER A 131 -29.94 7.56 27.85
CA SER A 131 -31.30 7.99 27.49
C SER A 131 -32.35 7.28 28.33
#